data_AF-A0A3N8HQ07-F1
#
_entry.id   AF-A0A3N8HQ07-F1
#
_cell.length_a   1.000
_cell.length_b   1.000
_cell.length_c   1.000
_cell.angle_alpha   90.00
_cell.angle_beta   90.00
_cell.angle_gamma   90.00
#
_symmetry.space_group_name_H-M   'P 1'
#
loop_
_entity.id
_entity.type
_entity.pdbx_description
1 polymer ?
#
loop_
_entity_poly.entity_id
_entity_poly.type
_entity_poly.pdbx_seq_one_letter_code
_entity_poly.pdbx_strand_id
1 'polypeptide(L)'
;MSTVFRSPRHARAIRAAYAAALSHWPAGHRRITVQTRHGPTHVIACGPEHAPPVVLIHGAQTTAASWQHDAAEWATHFRLYAIDVIGEAGPSAPSRPPLAGDAYAQWLDDVLDGLQVSRVAFVGISLGARTALDFALRRPARVTRLALLCPSGIGRQKPFLWWALPLLLLGDAGRACVRRRVLGRLPRPSTPAARDALALMRAIDRGFRPRLEPIPVFDDATLRTLSTPVLAIVGGRDVMLDSRDTRDRLTRLVPHAQVLFLPEQPHFIRGQRDNVRAFLASTEPTHMHHRIIQAAGSRVLVRDPFAALVHRESDALELVALAHEHEADWIAIPADALHDDFYRLDSGLAGTVLQKLVNYGVRLGVVGDIDRWLARSEALRALVRESNRGQSVWFVANEDDLLRRLGA
;
A
#
# COMPACT_ATOMS: atom_id res chain seq x y z
N MET A 1 -1.41 -28.76 22.29
CA MET A 1 -1.19 -27.45 21.65
C MET A 1 -0.10 -27.58 20.60
N SER A 2 -0.41 -27.34 19.32
CA SER A 2 0.62 -27.31 18.27
C SER A 2 1.55 -26.12 18.54
N THR A 3 2.82 -26.39 18.82
CA THR A 3 3.79 -25.33 19.14
C THR A 3 4.17 -24.60 17.84
N VAL A 4 3.92 -23.29 17.75
CA VAL A 4 4.31 -22.46 16.59
C VAL A 4 5.83 -22.41 16.37
N PHE A 5 6.62 -22.81 17.37
CA PHE A 5 8.06 -22.96 17.30
C PHE A 5 8.48 -24.43 17.13
N ARG A 6 9.62 -24.68 16.50
CA ARG A 6 10.16 -26.03 16.29
C ARG A 6 10.61 -26.71 17.59
N SER A 7 11.07 -25.93 18.57
CA SER A 7 11.52 -26.40 19.89
C SER A 7 11.58 -25.24 20.90
N PRO A 8 11.67 -25.50 22.22
CA PRO A 8 11.90 -24.46 23.23
C PRO A 8 13.19 -23.65 23.02
N ARG A 9 14.28 -24.29 22.55
CA ARG A 9 15.55 -23.61 22.22
C ARG A 9 15.36 -22.56 21.13
N HIS A 10 14.66 -22.93 20.06
CA HIS A 10 14.32 -22.03 18.96
C HIS A 10 13.43 -20.87 19.43
N ALA A 11 12.44 -21.13 20.29
CA ALA A 11 11.60 -20.08 20.86
C ALA A 11 12.42 -19.06 21.68
N ARG A 12 13.36 -19.54 22.51
CA ARG A 12 14.28 -18.66 23.26
C ARG A 12 15.18 -17.84 22.33
N ALA A 13 15.72 -18.45 21.27
CA ALA A 13 16.57 -17.76 20.31
C ALA A 13 15.82 -16.64 19.57
N ILE A 14 14.58 -16.90 19.14
CA ILE A 14 13.72 -15.89 18.51
C ILE A 14 13.41 -14.76 19.49
N ARG A 15 13.03 -15.06 20.74
CA ARG A 15 12.77 -14.04 21.77
C ARG A 15 14.00 -13.17 22.06
N ALA A 16 15.19 -13.76 22.15
CA ALA A 16 16.43 -13.01 22.37
C ALA A 16 16.75 -12.10 21.17
N ALA A 17 16.64 -12.62 19.94
CA ALA A 17 16.85 -11.81 18.74
C ALA A 17 15.79 -10.71 18.57
N TYR A 18 14.56 -10.96 18.99
CA TYR A 18 13.49 -9.97 19.00
C TYR A 18 13.78 -8.84 19.99
N ALA A 19 14.21 -9.18 21.21
CA ALA A 19 14.62 -8.18 22.21
C ALA A 19 15.79 -7.31 21.71
N ALA A 20 16.77 -7.90 21.03
CA ALA A 20 17.88 -7.17 20.41
C ALA A 20 17.41 -6.27 19.25
N ALA A 21 16.50 -6.72 18.38
CA ALA A 21 15.94 -5.87 17.34
C ALA A 21 15.16 -4.69 17.96
N LEU A 22 14.36 -4.94 19.00
CA LEU A 22 13.61 -3.90 19.69
C LEU A 22 14.44 -2.90 20.48
N SER A 23 15.71 -3.16 20.80
CA SER A 23 16.55 -2.13 21.44
C SER A 23 16.82 -0.93 20.54
N HIS A 24 16.57 -1.06 19.23
CA HIS A 24 16.69 0.01 18.24
C HIS A 24 15.37 0.72 17.95
N TRP A 25 14.30 0.37 18.65
CA TRP A 25 13.01 1.02 18.50
C TRP A 25 13.08 2.48 18.98
N PRO A 26 12.28 3.41 18.41
CA PRO A 26 12.22 4.79 18.87
C PRO A 26 12.13 4.93 20.39
N ALA A 27 12.87 5.92 20.93
CA ALA A 27 12.86 6.23 22.34
C ALA A 27 11.44 6.60 22.82
N GLY A 28 11.14 6.30 24.09
CA GLY A 28 9.82 6.57 24.68
C GLY A 28 8.72 5.57 24.29
N HIS A 29 9.04 4.48 23.59
CA HIS A 29 8.08 3.42 23.33
C HIS A 29 7.69 2.68 24.61
N ARG A 30 6.45 2.22 24.67
CA ARG A 30 5.93 1.37 25.76
C ARG A 30 5.55 0.01 25.21
N ARG A 31 5.85 -1.03 25.99
CA ARG A 31 5.41 -2.40 25.71
C ARG A 31 4.14 -2.66 26.50
N ILE A 32 3.07 -2.99 25.80
CA ILE A 32 1.75 -3.25 26.37
C ILE A 32 1.42 -4.71 26.09
N THR A 33 0.83 -5.38 27.07
CA THR A 33 0.24 -6.71 26.87
C THR A 33 -1.27 -6.56 27.01
N VAL A 34 -1.99 -6.77 25.90
CA VAL A 34 -3.45 -6.74 25.89
C VAL A 34 -3.97 -8.17 26.03
N GLN A 35 -4.86 -8.40 27.00
CA GLN A 35 -5.51 -9.70 27.14
C GLN A 35 -6.64 -9.80 26.10
N THR A 36 -6.66 -10.89 25.34
CA THR A 36 -7.69 -11.16 24.32
C THR A 36 -8.26 -12.55 24.54
N ARG A 37 -9.41 -12.85 23.92
CA ARG A 37 -10.00 -14.20 23.92
C ARG A 37 -9.09 -15.27 23.30
N HIS A 38 -8.10 -14.86 22.52
CA HIS A 38 -7.11 -15.73 21.90
C HIS A 38 -5.76 -15.72 22.64
N GLY A 39 -5.71 -15.14 23.84
CA GLY A 39 -4.52 -15.06 24.68
C GLY A 39 -3.84 -13.67 24.67
N PRO A 40 -2.74 -13.51 25.43
CA PRO A 40 -2.04 -12.24 25.52
C PRO A 40 -1.45 -11.79 24.17
N THR A 41 -1.72 -10.55 23.80
CA THR A 41 -1.19 -9.90 22.59
C THR A 41 -0.17 -8.84 22.98
N HIS A 42 1.01 -8.93 22.39
CA HIS A 42 2.06 -7.94 22.60
C HIS A 42 1.87 -6.76 21.63
N VAL A 43 1.98 -5.56 22.18
CA VAL A 43 1.85 -4.30 21.45
C VAL A 43 3.01 -3.38 21.83
N ILE A 44 3.63 -2.77 20.83
CA ILE A 44 4.61 -1.71 21.01
C ILE A 44 3.93 -0.39 20.64
N ALA A 45 3.78 0.49 21.61
CA ALA A 45 3.15 1.79 21.43
C ALA A 45 4.19 2.91 21.44
N CYS A 46 4.12 3.83 20.49
CA CYS A 46 4.97 5.03 20.44
C CYS A 46 4.24 6.22 19.79
N GLY A 47 4.82 7.42 19.94
CA GLY A 47 4.21 8.67 19.51
C GLY A 47 3.26 9.29 20.56
N PRO A 48 2.81 10.55 20.34
CA PRO A 48 2.00 11.31 21.30
C PRO A 48 0.69 10.61 21.66
N GLU A 49 0.26 10.65 22.93
CA GLU A 49 -0.94 9.94 23.39
C GLU A 49 -2.24 10.43 22.75
N HIS A 50 -2.30 11.70 22.35
CA HIS A 50 -3.48 12.32 21.72
C HIS A 50 -3.39 12.41 20.19
N ALA A 51 -2.34 11.88 19.57
CA ALA A 51 -2.22 11.85 18.12
C ALA A 51 -3.18 10.79 17.51
N PRO A 52 -3.59 10.93 16.24
CA PRO A 52 -4.48 9.97 15.61
C PRO A 52 -3.92 8.53 15.66
N PRO A 53 -4.73 7.53 16.07
CA PRO A 53 -4.24 6.18 16.30
C PRO A 53 -4.05 5.42 14.98
N VAL A 54 -2.93 4.71 14.88
CA VAL A 54 -2.59 3.85 13.75
C VAL A 54 -2.09 2.50 14.26
N VAL A 55 -2.72 1.41 13.83
CA VAL A 55 -2.27 0.04 14.14
C VAL A 55 -1.45 -0.50 12.99
N LEU A 56 -0.25 -0.99 13.31
CA LEU A 56 0.69 -1.57 12.36
C LEU A 56 0.68 -3.10 12.48
N ILE A 57 0.31 -3.80 11.40
CA ILE A 57 0.17 -5.27 11.37
C ILE A 57 1.21 -5.88 10.45
N HIS A 58 2.16 -6.61 11.04
CA HIS A 58 3.24 -7.25 10.29
C HIS A 58 2.76 -8.46 9.45
N GLY A 59 3.59 -8.89 8.49
CA GLY A 59 3.31 -10.04 7.64
C GLY A 59 3.54 -11.41 8.31
N ALA A 60 3.23 -12.49 7.58
CA ALA A 60 3.49 -13.85 8.05
C ALA A 60 4.99 -14.07 8.28
N GLN A 61 5.34 -14.86 9.30
CA GLN A 61 6.73 -15.17 9.66
C GLN A 61 7.59 -13.93 9.95
N THR A 62 6.98 -12.81 10.35
CA THR A 62 7.68 -11.65 10.88
C THR A 62 7.12 -11.29 12.26
N THR A 63 7.44 -10.10 12.74
CA THR A 63 7.06 -9.60 14.07
C THR A 63 6.85 -8.09 13.99
N ALA A 64 6.29 -7.48 15.03
CA ALA A 64 6.13 -6.03 15.13
C ALA A 64 7.46 -5.28 14.93
N ALA A 65 8.60 -5.89 15.27
CA ALA A 65 9.94 -5.33 15.09
C ALA A 65 10.26 -4.93 13.63
N SER A 66 9.54 -5.45 12.63
CA SER A 66 9.75 -5.05 11.23
C SER A 66 9.41 -3.59 10.95
N TRP A 67 8.58 -2.95 11.79
CA TRP A 67 8.18 -1.56 11.61
C TRP A 67 9.17 -0.54 12.17
N GLN A 68 10.29 -0.97 12.77
CA GLN A 68 11.21 -0.08 13.51
C GLN A 68 11.64 1.15 12.70
N HIS A 69 11.88 0.96 11.40
CA HIS A 69 12.38 2.01 10.54
C HIS A 69 11.31 3.04 10.26
N ASP A 70 10.07 2.61 10.00
CA ASP A 70 8.96 3.50 9.64
C ASP A 70 8.32 4.14 10.87
N ALA A 71 8.29 3.41 11.99
CA ALA A 71 7.78 3.89 13.26
C ALA A 71 8.53 5.12 13.78
N ALA A 72 9.83 5.24 13.51
CA ALA A 72 10.63 6.39 13.96
C ALA A 72 10.12 7.72 13.42
N GLU A 73 9.67 7.74 12.17
CA GLU A 73 9.14 8.93 11.54
C GLU A 73 7.64 9.06 11.78
N TRP A 74 6.86 8.00 11.57
CA TRP A 74 5.41 8.09 11.74
C TRP A 74 4.98 8.41 13.17
N ALA A 75 5.79 8.06 14.18
CA ALA A 75 5.49 8.37 15.59
C ALA A 75 5.56 9.87 15.91
N THR A 76 6.10 10.72 15.04
CA THR A 76 6.05 12.19 15.25
C THR A 76 4.67 12.76 14.90
N HIS A 77 3.87 12.03 14.11
CA HIS A 77 2.57 12.47 13.60
C HIS A 77 1.39 11.68 14.18
N PHE A 78 1.61 10.42 14.55
CA PHE A 78 0.56 9.47 14.90
C PHE A 78 0.85 8.76 16.22
N ARG A 79 -0.23 8.27 16.84
CA ARG A 79 -0.13 7.32 17.94
C ARG A 79 -0.07 5.91 17.35
N LEU A 80 1.13 5.33 17.32
CA LEU A 80 1.37 4.03 16.69
C LEU A 80 1.17 2.89 17.69
N TYR A 81 0.53 1.82 17.23
CA TYR A 81 0.41 0.54 17.92
C TYR A 81 0.89 -0.59 16.99
N ALA A 82 2.17 -0.95 17.08
CA ALA A 82 2.69 -2.10 16.36
C ALA A 82 2.35 -3.38 17.11
N ILE A 83 1.49 -4.22 16.53
CA ILE A 83 0.98 -5.42 17.19
C ILE A 83 1.70 -6.67 16.69
N ASP A 84 2.05 -7.58 17.58
CA ASP A 84 2.48 -8.92 17.19
C ASP A 84 1.26 -9.82 17.00
N VAL A 85 1.06 -10.32 15.78
CA VAL A 85 -0.08 -11.16 15.43
C VAL A 85 -0.03 -12.47 16.20
N ILE A 86 -1.15 -12.85 16.82
CA ILE A 86 -1.28 -14.14 17.51
C ILE A 86 -0.95 -15.30 16.57
N GLY A 87 -0.20 -16.28 17.07
CA GLY A 87 0.19 -17.46 16.29
C GLY A 87 1.33 -17.23 15.29
N GLU A 88 1.84 -16.00 15.16
CA GLU A 88 3.05 -15.66 14.39
C GLU A 88 4.32 -15.69 15.26
N ALA A 89 5.47 -15.29 14.70
CA ALA A 89 6.78 -15.49 15.33
C ALA A 89 7.07 -14.55 16.51
N GLY A 90 6.20 -13.59 16.77
CA GLY A 90 6.31 -12.61 17.85
C GLY A 90 6.05 -13.20 19.24
N PRO A 91 6.16 -12.37 20.28
CA PRO A 91 5.92 -12.76 21.68
C PRO A 91 4.44 -12.97 22.05
N SER A 92 3.49 -12.61 21.19
CA SER A 92 2.05 -12.85 21.39
C SER A 92 1.73 -14.34 21.55
N ALA A 93 0.53 -14.62 22.07
CA ALA A 93 0.05 -15.97 22.30
C ALA A 93 0.21 -16.84 21.04
N PRO A 94 0.66 -18.11 21.18
CA PRO A 94 0.78 -19.04 20.06
C PRO A 94 -0.60 -19.59 19.62
N SER A 95 -1.64 -18.78 19.72
CA SER A 95 -3.01 -19.09 19.30
C SER A 95 -3.12 -18.88 17.80
N ARG A 96 -3.53 -19.93 17.09
CA ARG A 96 -3.46 -20.01 15.63
C ARG A 96 -4.81 -20.42 15.05
N PRO A 97 -5.90 -19.63 15.25
CA PRO A 97 -7.20 -19.97 14.67
C PRO A 97 -7.12 -19.99 13.13
N PRO A 98 -8.08 -20.64 12.44
CA PRO A 98 -8.12 -20.62 10.98
C PRO A 98 -8.17 -19.19 10.42
N LEU A 99 -7.50 -18.94 9.29
CA LEU A 99 -7.57 -17.65 8.59
C LEU A 99 -8.94 -17.39 7.94
N ALA A 100 -9.72 -18.45 7.73
CA ALA A 100 -11.11 -18.36 7.34
C ALA A 100 -11.98 -18.16 8.59
N GLY A 101 -12.87 -17.16 8.55
CA GLY A 101 -13.80 -16.84 9.63
C GLY A 101 -13.45 -15.56 10.39
N ASP A 102 -14.13 -15.35 11.52
CA ASP A 102 -14.17 -14.08 12.25
C ASP A 102 -13.12 -13.97 13.37
N ALA A 103 -12.35 -15.03 13.64
CA ALA A 103 -11.49 -15.12 14.83
C ALA A 103 -10.44 -14.00 14.92
N TYR A 104 -9.81 -13.65 13.79
CA TYR A 104 -8.85 -12.55 13.78
C TYR A 104 -9.51 -11.18 13.87
N ALA A 105 -10.75 -11.04 13.38
CA ALA A 105 -11.50 -9.80 13.55
C ALA A 105 -11.90 -9.61 15.03
N GLN A 106 -12.36 -10.67 15.69
CA GLN A 106 -12.65 -10.67 17.13
C GLN A 106 -11.40 -10.45 17.99
N TRP A 107 -10.27 -11.01 17.59
CA TRP A 107 -8.98 -10.71 18.20
C TRP A 107 -8.65 -9.22 18.10
N LEU A 108 -8.84 -8.60 16.93
CA LEU A 108 -8.62 -7.17 16.75
C LEU A 108 -9.63 -6.32 17.54
N ASP A 109 -10.89 -6.74 17.65
CA ASP A 109 -11.87 -6.10 18.55
C ASP A 109 -11.31 -6.04 19.98
N ASP A 110 -10.88 -7.18 20.53
CA ASP A 110 -10.31 -7.25 21.89
C ASP A 110 -9.02 -6.40 22.03
N VAL A 111 -8.17 -6.37 21.00
CA VAL A 111 -6.95 -5.54 20.99
C VAL A 111 -7.31 -4.06 21.06
N LEU A 112 -8.23 -3.59 20.21
CA LEU A 112 -8.63 -2.19 20.18
C LEU A 112 -9.34 -1.77 21.47
N ASP A 113 -10.19 -2.63 22.01
CA ASP A 113 -10.91 -2.36 23.25
C ASP A 113 -9.94 -2.30 24.45
N GLY A 114 -8.96 -3.22 24.52
CA GLY A 114 -7.91 -3.19 25.54
C GLY A 114 -6.92 -2.03 25.39
N LEU A 115 -6.81 -1.44 24.21
CA LEU A 115 -6.08 -0.18 23.97
C LEU A 115 -6.96 1.07 24.14
N GLN A 116 -8.26 0.90 24.39
CA GLN A 116 -9.27 1.95 24.49
C GLN A 116 -9.37 2.81 23.20
N VAL A 117 -9.23 2.17 22.03
CA VAL A 117 -9.29 2.82 20.72
C VAL A 117 -10.61 2.47 20.03
N SER A 118 -11.47 3.48 19.85
CA SER A 118 -12.78 3.30 19.21
C SER A 118 -12.68 3.23 17.69
N ARG A 119 -11.87 4.08 17.05
CA ARG A 119 -11.62 4.08 15.60
C ARG A 119 -10.14 4.24 15.30
N VAL A 120 -9.65 3.57 14.28
CA VAL A 120 -8.21 3.49 13.99
C VAL A 120 -7.92 3.36 12.50
N ALA A 121 -6.76 3.84 12.07
CA ALA A 121 -6.22 3.51 10.75
C ALA A 121 -5.35 2.25 10.85
N PHE A 122 -5.37 1.40 9.82
CA PHE A 122 -4.47 0.25 9.75
C PHE A 122 -3.42 0.43 8.67
N VAL A 123 -2.19 0.03 8.99
CA VAL A 123 -1.14 -0.24 8.01
C VAL A 123 -0.77 -1.70 8.13
N GLY A 124 -0.93 -2.46 7.06
CA GLY A 124 -0.64 -3.89 7.05
C GLY A 124 0.30 -4.28 5.92
N ILE A 125 1.11 -5.32 6.14
CA ILE A 125 1.92 -5.96 5.10
C ILE A 125 1.45 -7.40 4.91
N SER A 126 1.24 -7.85 3.67
CA SER A 126 1.03 -9.27 3.33
C SER A 126 -0.13 -9.93 4.09
N LEU A 127 0.14 -10.85 5.01
CA LEU A 127 -0.88 -11.43 5.89
C LEU A 127 -1.51 -10.39 6.81
N GLY A 128 -0.72 -9.46 7.34
CA GLY A 128 -1.22 -8.37 8.19
C GLY A 128 -2.13 -7.41 7.43
N ALA A 129 -1.84 -7.16 6.15
CA ALA A 129 -2.72 -6.40 5.26
C ALA A 129 -4.05 -7.12 5.02
N ARG A 130 -4.02 -8.45 4.81
CA ARG A 130 -5.24 -9.25 4.72
C ARG A 130 -6.07 -9.18 6.00
N THR A 131 -5.42 -9.29 7.16
CA THR A 131 -6.09 -9.22 8.47
C THR A 131 -6.74 -7.86 8.69
N ALA A 132 -6.06 -6.76 8.34
CA ALA A 132 -6.63 -5.41 8.39
C ALA A 132 -7.83 -5.25 7.43
N LEU A 133 -7.72 -5.78 6.21
CA LEU A 133 -8.79 -5.74 5.22
C LEU A 133 -10.02 -6.55 5.68
N ASP A 134 -9.83 -7.77 6.18
CA ASP A 134 -10.91 -8.60 6.74
C ASP A 134 -11.63 -7.88 7.88
N PHE A 135 -10.87 -7.24 8.78
CA PHE A 135 -11.45 -6.46 9.87
C PHE A 135 -12.28 -5.28 9.36
N ALA A 136 -11.78 -4.53 8.39
CA ALA A 136 -12.52 -3.39 7.84
C ALA A 136 -13.80 -3.80 7.10
N LEU A 137 -13.78 -4.93 6.40
CA LEU A 137 -14.97 -5.49 5.76
C LEU A 137 -16.04 -5.89 6.80
N ARG A 138 -15.61 -6.35 7.98
CA ARG A 138 -16.50 -6.84 9.06
C ARG A 138 -16.90 -5.77 10.08
N ARG A 139 -16.08 -4.74 10.26
CA ARG A 139 -16.19 -3.68 11.27
C ARG A 139 -15.91 -2.29 10.65
N PRO A 140 -16.58 -1.90 9.55
CA PRO A 140 -16.24 -0.67 8.82
C PRO A 140 -16.28 0.58 9.70
N ALA A 141 -17.20 0.64 10.68
CA ALA A 141 -17.31 1.76 11.62
C ALA A 141 -16.07 1.94 12.52
N ARG A 142 -15.30 0.88 12.78
CA ARG A 142 -14.08 0.90 13.61
C ARG A 142 -12.84 1.34 12.83
N VAL A 143 -12.93 1.47 11.51
CA VAL A 143 -11.78 1.78 10.66
C VAL A 143 -11.91 3.18 10.06
N THR A 144 -10.82 3.94 10.11
CA THR A 144 -10.74 5.25 9.45
C THR A 144 -10.10 5.15 8.07
N ARG A 145 -9.00 4.40 7.94
CA ARG A 145 -8.23 4.23 6.70
C ARG A 145 -7.49 2.89 6.66
N LEU A 146 -7.21 2.38 5.46
CA LEU A 146 -6.43 1.16 5.22
C LEU A 146 -5.26 1.41 4.27
N ALA A 147 -4.03 1.29 4.77
CA ALA A 147 -2.82 1.22 3.95
C ALA A 147 -2.36 -0.24 3.87
N LEU A 148 -2.43 -0.83 2.68
CA LEU A 148 -2.20 -2.24 2.41
C LEU A 148 -0.96 -2.41 1.53
N LEU A 149 0.14 -2.93 2.09
CA LEU A 149 1.36 -3.23 1.35
C LEU A 149 1.39 -4.71 0.96
N CYS A 150 1.41 -4.98 -0.34
CA CYS A 150 1.35 -6.32 -0.93
C CYS A 150 0.29 -7.22 -0.26
N PRO A 151 -1.00 -6.82 -0.23
CA PRO A 151 -2.03 -7.56 0.48
C PRO A 151 -2.23 -8.96 -0.07
N SER A 152 -2.19 -9.95 0.82
CA SER A 152 -2.66 -11.30 0.50
C SER A 152 -4.19 -11.37 0.54
N GLY A 153 -4.78 -12.39 -0.11
CA GLY A 153 -6.23 -12.59 -0.10
C GLY A 153 -7.04 -11.71 -1.07
N ILE A 154 -6.39 -10.84 -1.87
CA ILE A 154 -7.05 -10.11 -2.96
C ILE A 154 -6.74 -10.79 -4.28
N GLY A 155 -5.57 -10.61 -4.88
CA GLY A 155 -5.23 -11.33 -6.10
C GLY A 155 -4.96 -12.82 -5.88
N ARG A 156 -4.82 -13.54 -6.99
CA ARG A 156 -4.34 -14.93 -7.02
C ARG A 156 -3.03 -15.09 -6.24
N GLN A 157 -2.97 -16.16 -5.45
CA GLN A 157 -1.76 -16.56 -4.73
C GLN A 157 -0.90 -17.44 -5.66
N LYS A 158 0.38 -17.11 -5.81
CA LYS A 158 1.31 -17.93 -6.60
C LYS A 158 1.69 -19.18 -5.80
N PRO A 159 2.05 -20.29 -6.47
CA PRO A 159 2.46 -21.54 -5.81
C PRO A 159 3.86 -21.42 -5.19
N PHE A 160 4.01 -20.56 -4.17
CA PHE A 160 5.28 -20.25 -3.50
C PHE A 160 6.01 -21.51 -3.00
N LEU A 161 5.26 -22.42 -2.38
CA LEU A 161 5.84 -23.63 -1.77
C LEU A 161 6.52 -24.54 -2.79
N TRP A 162 6.06 -24.56 -4.05
CA TRP A 162 6.59 -25.47 -5.07
C TRP A 162 8.06 -25.22 -5.37
N TRP A 163 8.48 -23.96 -5.45
CA TRP A 163 9.88 -23.61 -5.68
C TRP A 163 10.65 -23.32 -4.39
N ALA A 164 9.96 -22.90 -3.31
CA ALA A 164 10.62 -22.62 -2.04
C ALA A 164 11.05 -23.91 -1.32
N LEU A 165 10.22 -24.96 -1.32
CA LEU A 165 10.47 -26.17 -0.56
C LEU A 165 11.79 -26.88 -0.95
N PRO A 166 12.11 -27.10 -2.25
CA PRO A 166 13.40 -27.66 -2.64
C PRO A 166 14.60 -26.84 -2.15
N LEU A 167 14.49 -25.51 -2.18
CA LEU A 167 15.54 -24.64 -1.66
C LEU A 167 15.66 -24.77 -0.14
N LEU A 168 14.56 -24.82 0.60
CA LEU A 168 14.59 -24.93 2.06
C LEU A 168 15.28 -26.21 2.56
N LEU A 169 15.32 -27.28 1.75
CA LEU A 169 16.07 -28.51 2.04
C LEU A 169 17.60 -28.29 2.01
N LEU A 170 18.08 -27.25 1.33
CA LEU A 170 19.50 -26.86 1.26
C LEU A 170 19.96 -26.03 2.49
N GLY A 171 19.21 -26.06 3.59
CA GLY A 171 19.56 -25.39 4.84
C GLY A 171 19.64 -23.85 4.71
N ASP A 172 20.65 -23.25 5.33
CA ASP A 172 20.79 -21.79 5.43
C ASP A 172 21.02 -21.10 4.08
N ALA A 173 21.76 -21.74 3.16
CA ALA A 173 22.00 -21.21 1.81
C ALA A 173 20.69 -21.14 1.02
N GLY A 174 19.89 -22.20 1.12
CA GLY A 174 18.55 -22.26 0.55
C GLY A 174 17.59 -21.21 1.09
N ARG A 175 17.54 -21.05 2.42
CA ARG A 175 16.78 -19.98 3.09
C ARG A 175 17.20 -18.60 2.64
N ALA A 176 18.51 -18.37 2.45
CA ALA A 176 19.02 -17.11 1.92
C ALA A 176 18.57 -16.86 0.47
N CYS A 177 18.51 -17.89 -0.37
CA CYS A 177 17.99 -17.79 -1.74
C CYS A 177 16.50 -17.44 -1.75
N VAL A 178 15.67 -18.13 -0.96
CA VAL A 178 14.24 -17.84 -0.80
C VAL A 178 14.04 -16.39 -0.35
N ARG A 179 14.73 -15.98 0.72
CA ARG A 179 14.67 -14.61 1.24
C ARG A 179 15.04 -13.57 0.20
N ARG A 180 16.09 -13.80 -0.60
CA ARG A 180 16.51 -12.89 -1.68
C ARG A 180 15.46 -12.76 -2.77
N ARG A 181 14.73 -13.84 -3.10
CA ARG A 181 13.62 -13.79 -4.08
C ARG A 181 12.41 -13.04 -3.53
N VAL A 182 12.09 -13.22 -2.24
CA VAL A 182 10.95 -12.56 -1.59
C VAL A 182 11.21 -11.07 -1.31
N LEU A 183 12.36 -10.74 -0.71
CA LEU A 183 12.69 -9.39 -0.24
C LEU A 183 13.50 -8.57 -1.24
N GLY A 184 13.89 -9.17 -2.36
CA GLY A 184 14.92 -8.63 -3.25
C GLY A 184 16.32 -8.67 -2.63
N ARG A 185 17.28 -8.00 -3.29
CA ARG A 185 18.64 -7.85 -2.74
C ARG A 185 18.61 -6.88 -1.56
N LEU A 186 18.77 -7.40 -0.35
CA LEU A 186 19.00 -6.57 0.84
C LEU A 186 20.42 -5.98 0.79
N PRO A 187 20.63 -4.70 1.16
CA PRO A 187 21.96 -4.17 1.36
C PRO A 187 22.68 -4.95 2.47
N ARG A 188 24.01 -4.95 2.42
CA ARG A 188 24.81 -5.55 3.51
C ARG A 188 24.50 -4.77 4.80
N PRO A 189 24.15 -5.45 5.90
CA PRO A 189 23.78 -4.76 7.15
C PRO A 189 25.01 -4.04 7.72
N SER A 190 25.04 -2.72 7.55
CA SER A 190 26.14 -1.85 7.99
C SER A 190 25.94 -1.34 9.42
N THR A 191 24.69 -1.17 9.86
CA THR A 191 24.35 -0.65 11.20
C THR A 191 24.05 -1.78 12.20
N PRO A 192 24.21 -1.54 13.53
CA PRO A 192 23.77 -2.49 14.56
C PRO A 192 22.30 -2.90 14.39
N ALA A 193 21.40 -1.92 14.19
CA ALA A 193 19.97 -2.18 13.96
C ALA A 193 19.71 -3.10 12.77
N ALA A 194 20.42 -2.91 11.65
CA ALA A 194 20.27 -3.77 10.47
C ALA A 194 20.82 -5.19 10.72
N ARG A 195 21.87 -5.34 11.54
CA ARG A 195 22.41 -6.65 11.93
C ARG A 195 21.44 -7.41 12.83
N ASP A 196 20.85 -6.75 13.82
CA ASP A 196 19.91 -7.38 14.74
C ASP A 196 18.58 -7.73 14.06
N ALA A 197 18.09 -6.87 13.17
CA ALA A 197 16.94 -7.20 12.31
C ALA A 197 17.20 -8.44 11.44
N LEU A 198 18.39 -8.55 10.82
CA LEU A 198 18.77 -9.73 10.06
C LEU A 198 18.93 -10.98 10.95
N ALA A 199 19.45 -10.81 12.17
CA ALA A 199 19.58 -11.90 13.14
C ALA A 199 18.21 -12.44 13.56
N LEU A 200 17.24 -11.55 13.81
CA LEU A 200 15.85 -11.91 14.07
C LEU A 200 15.23 -12.68 12.90
N MET A 201 15.36 -12.17 11.66
CA MET A 201 14.88 -12.88 10.46
C MET A 201 15.47 -14.29 10.37
N ARG A 202 16.77 -14.45 10.58
CA ARG A 202 17.44 -15.77 10.55
C ARG A 202 16.98 -16.70 11.68
N ALA A 203 16.74 -16.17 12.88
CA ALA A 203 16.23 -16.94 14.00
C ALA A 203 14.82 -17.47 13.71
N ILE A 204 13.96 -16.63 13.12
CA ILE A 204 12.61 -17.01 12.69
C ILE A 204 12.67 -18.06 11.59
N ASP A 205 13.47 -17.83 10.54
CA ASP A 205 13.65 -18.76 9.42
C ASP A 205 13.98 -20.18 9.93
N ARG A 206 14.88 -20.28 10.92
CA ARG A 206 15.32 -21.57 11.48
C ARG A 206 14.31 -22.18 12.45
N GLY A 207 13.65 -21.34 13.25
CA GLY A 207 12.96 -21.78 14.47
C GLY A 207 11.44 -21.77 14.45
N PHE A 208 10.82 -21.05 13.51
CA PHE A 208 9.36 -20.91 13.42
C PHE A 208 8.74 -21.97 12.48
N ARG A 209 7.50 -22.37 12.77
CA ARG A 209 6.68 -23.26 11.93
C ARG A 209 5.68 -22.40 11.16
N PRO A 210 5.87 -22.16 9.85
CA PRO A 210 4.93 -21.35 9.07
C PRO A 210 3.55 -22.00 8.99
N ARG A 211 2.53 -21.18 8.73
CA ARG A 211 1.24 -21.69 8.27
C ARG A 211 1.42 -22.30 6.87
N LEU A 212 0.83 -23.48 6.66
CA LEU A 212 0.79 -24.16 5.36
C LEU A 212 -0.62 -24.15 4.74
N GLU A 213 -1.61 -23.69 5.49
CA GLU A 213 -2.97 -23.54 4.97
C GLU A 213 -3.01 -22.48 3.87
N PRO A 214 -3.85 -22.68 2.82
CA PRO A 214 -4.06 -21.66 1.81
C PRO A 214 -4.61 -20.37 2.43
N ILE A 215 -4.11 -19.23 1.97
CA ILE A 215 -4.66 -17.93 2.37
C ILE A 215 -6.01 -17.74 1.64
N PRO A 216 -7.14 -17.60 2.35
CA PRO A 216 -8.43 -17.41 1.70
C PRO A 216 -8.47 -16.08 0.95
N VAL A 217 -8.98 -16.14 -0.28
CA VAL A 217 -9.18 -14.99 -1.16
C VAL A 217 -10.59 -14.46 -0.98
N PHE A 218 -10.75 -13.14 -0.80
CA PHE A 218 -12.06 -12.50 -0.72
C PHE A 218 -12.77 -12.59 -2.07
N ASP A 219 -14.06 -12.89 -2.06
CA ASP A 219 -14.88 -12.85 -3.28
C ASP A 219 -15.17 -11.41 -3.73
N ASP A 220 -15.58 -11.27 -5.00
CA ASP A 220 -15.83 -9.96 -5.60
C ASP A 220 -17.01 -9.23 -4.93
N ALA A 221 -18.00 -9.94 -4.38
CA ALA A 221 -19.16 -9.33 -3.74
C ALA A 221 -18.76 -8.66 -2.42
N THR A 222 -17.97 -9.35 -1.61
CA THR A 222 -17.42 -8.87 -0.35
C THR A 222 -16.50 -7.67 -0.58
N LEU A 223 -15.60 -7.72 -1.57
CA LEU A 223 -14.72 -6.58 -1.85
C LEU A 223 -15.49 -5.31 -2.23
N ARG A 224 -16.61 -5.42 -2.95
CA ARG A 224 -17.45 -4.27 -3.32
C ARG A 224 -18.12 -3.58 -2.12
N THR A 225 -18.25 -4.26 -0.97
CA THR A 225 -18.84 -3.64 0.23
C THR A 225 -17.83 -2.80 1.01
N LEU A 226 -16.55 -2.81 0.63
CA LEU A 226 -15.52 -2.01 1.28
C LEU A 226 -15.80 -0.53 1.02
N SER A 227 -16.08 0.23 2.09
CA SER A 227 -16.36 1.67 2.03
C SER A 227 -15.24 2.52 2.65
N THR A 228 -14.28 1.88 3.29
CA THR A 228 -13.16 2.55 3.96
C THR A 228 -12.17 3.07 2.90
N PRO A 229 -11.61 4.29 3.05
CA PRO A 229 -10.49 4.74 2.23
C PRO A 229 -9.35 3.72 2.21
N VAL A 230 -8.88 3.37 1.00
CA VAL A 230 -7.81 2.37 0.81
C VAL A 230 -6.67 2.95 -0.01
N LEU A 231 -5.44 2.74 0.48
CA LEU A 231 -4.21 2.77 -0.30
C LEU A 231 -3.66 1.35 -0.40
N ALA A 232 -3.53 0.81 -1.60
CA ALA A 232 -2.89 -0.47 -1.86
C ALA A 232 -1.59 -0.26 -2.64
N ILE A 233 -0.48 -0.74 -2.12
CA ILE A 233 0.83 -0.66 -2.78
C ILE A 233 1.32 -2.06 -3.09
N VAL A 234 1.58 -2.36 -4.36
CA VAL A 234 1.88 -3.72 -4.84
C VAL A 234 3.11 -3.76 -5.74
N GLY A 235 3.96 -4.78 -5.57
CA GLY A 235 5.19 -4.97 -6.36
C GLY A 235 5.01 -5.93 -7.53
N GLY A 236 5.36 -5.53 -8.75
CA GLY A 236 5.16 -6.34 -9.96
C GLY A 236 6.04 -7.60 -10.03
N ARG A 237 7.20 -7.62 -9.33
CA ARG A 237 8.09 -8.77 -9.21
C ARG A 237 7.81 -9.63 -7.98
N ASP A 238 6.64 -9.50 -7.37
CA ASP A 238 6.22 -10.34 -6.25
C ASP A 238 6.19 -11.82 -6.65
N VAL A 239 6.92 -12.66 -5.89
CA VAL A 239 7.05 -14.10 -6.15
C VAL A 239 6.02 -14.94 -5.41
N MET A 240 5.21 -14.33 -4.55
CA MET A 240 4.17 -14.97 -3.72
C MET A 240 2.77 -14.57 -4.17
N LEU A 241 2.59 -13.33 -4.63
CA LEU A 241 1.30 -12.78 -5.02
C LEU A 241 1.28 -12.39 -6.49
N ASP A 242 0.13 -12.56 -7.14
CA ASP A 242 -0.13 -11.96 -8.45
C ASP A 242 -0.57 -10.50 -8.28
N SER A 243 0.42 -9.61 -8.16
CA SER A 243 0.19 -8.18 -7.96
C SER A 243 -0.57 -7.49 -9.10
N ARG A 244 -0.53 -8.04 -10.33
CA ARG A 244 -1.32 -7.50 -11.45
C ARG A 244 -2.78 -7.82 -11.25
N ASP A 245 -3.09 -9.07 -10.89
CA ASP A 245 -4.46 -9.48 -10.55
C ASP A 245 -4.99 -8.74 -9.31
N THR A 246 -4.16 -8.54 -8.27
CA THR A 246 -4.53 -7.70 -7.11
C THR A 246 -4.90 -6.28 -7.54
N ARG A 247 -4.07 -5.64 -8.37
CA ARG A 247 -4.35 -4.30 -8.90
C ARG A 247 -5.65 -4.29 -9.68
N ASP A 248 -5.81 -5.19 -10.64
CA ASP A 248 -6.96 -5.23 -11.55
C ASP A 248 -8.27 -5.48 -10.79
N ARG A 249 -8.26 -6.36 -9.77
CA ARG A 249 -9.41 -6.59 -8.91
C ARG A 249 -9.75 -5.36 -8.06
N LEU A 250 -8.77 -4.70 -7.45
CA LEU A 250 -9.03 -3.50 -6.65
C LEU A 250 -9.57 -2.35 -7.51
N THR A 251 -8.92 -2.05 -8.64
CA THR A 251 -9.37 -1.00 -9.56
C THR A 251 -10.79 -1.25 -10.07
N ARG A 252 -11.16 -2.51 -10.32
CA ARG A 252 -12.50 -2.86 -10.81
C ARG A 252 -13.58 -2.85 -9.73
N LEU A 253 -13.26 -3.28 -8.50
CA LEU A 253 -14.25 -3.59 -7.46
C LEU A 253 -14.34 -2.53 -6.36
N VAL A 254 -13.28 -1.75 -6.16
CA VAL A 254 -13.17 -0.73 -5.11
C VAL A 254 -12.71 0.57 -5.77
N PRO A 255 -13.60 1.30 -6.47
CA PRO A 255 -13.21 2.42 -7.35
C PRO A 255 -12.56 3.60 -6.61
N HIS A 256 -12.76 3.72 -5.30
CA HIS A 256 -12.13 4.74 -4.45
C HIS A 256 -10.78 4.29 -3.86
N ALA A 257 -10.31 3.07 -4.16
CA ALA A 257 -9.01 2.61 -3.71
C ALA A 257 -7.88 3.23 -4.55
N GLN A 258 -6.89 3.80 -3.88
CA GLN A 258 -5.65 4.27 -4.48
C GLN A 258 -4.73 3.07 -4.67
N VAL A 259 -4.42 2.69 -5.92
CA VAL A 259 -3.61 1.51 -6.21
C VAL A 259 -2.27 1.92 -6.83
N LEU A 260 -1.21 1.84 -6.03
CA LEU A 260 0.16 2.08 -6.49
C LEU A 260 0.83 0.76 -6.92
N PHE A 261 0.92 0.56 -8.24
CA PHE A 261 1.61 -0.58 -8.82
C PHE A 261 3.06 -0.23 -9.15
N LEU A 262 4.02 -0.95 -8.56
CA LEU A 262 5.45 -0.73 -8.72
C LEU A 262 6.07 -1.91 -9.48
N PRO A 263 6.21 -1.84 -10.82
CA PRO A 263 6.51 -3.00 -11.67
C PRO A 263 7.76 -3.78 -11.25
N GLU A 264 8.81 -3.07 -10.83
CA GLU A 264 10.12 -3.63 -10.55
C GLU A 264 10.35 -4.04 -9.09
N GLN A 265 9.40 -3.74 -8.20
CA GLN A 265 9.54 -4.03 -6.77
C GLN A 265 9.15 -5.48 -6.45
N PRO A 266 9.85 -6.14 -5.51
CA PRO A 266 9.51 -7.47 -5.04
C PRO A 266 8.35 -7.41 -4.01
N HIS A 267 8.09 -8.51 -3.28
CA HIS A 267 7.05 -8.55 -2.25
C HIS A 267 7.31 -7.55 -1.11
N PHE A 268 8.57 -7.35 -0.71
CA PHE A 268 8.92 -6.33 0.26
C PHE A 268 9.27 -5.02 -0.45
N ILE A 269 8.31 -4.11 -0.50
CA ILE A 269 8.44 -2.82 -1.16
C ILE A 269 9.17 -1.84 -0.25
N ARG A 270 10.12 -1.09 -0.80
CA ARG A 270 10.90 -0.07 -0.08
C ARG A 270 10.46 1.34 -0.45
N GLY A 271 10.76 2.30 0.43
CA GLY A 271 10.59 3.73 0.15
C GLY A 271 9.13 4.18 0.02
N GLN A 272 8.20 3.47 0.66
CA GLN A 272 6.76 3.82 0.61
C GLN A 272 6.29 4.59 1.84
N ARG A 273 7.24 5.02 2.67
CA ARG A 273 6.95 5.64 3.96
C ARG A 273 6.19 6.96 3.80
N ASP A 274 6.63 7.81 2.89
CA ASP A 274 6.00 9.09 2.61
C ASP A 274 4.60 8.90 2.01
N ASN A 275 4.43 7.97 1.07
CA ASN A 275 3.13 7.64 0.48
C ASN A 275 2.12 7.20 1.55
N VAL A 276 2.53 6.28 2.44
CA VAL A 276 1.68 5.84 3.56
C VAL A 276 1.41 6.98 4.54
N ARG A 277 2.41 7.78 4.90
CA ARG A 277 2.24 8.94 5.80
C ARG A 277 1.24 9.95 5.24
N ALA A 278 1.41 10.31 3.96
CA ALA A 278 0.54 11.27 3.27
C ALA A 278 -0.91 10.77 3.24
N PHE A 279 -1.11 9.50 2.90
CA PHE A 279 -2.43 8.87 2.92
C PHE A 279 -3.06 8.83 4.32
N LEU A 280 -2.28 8.52 5.36
CA LEU A 280 -2.78 8.52 6.74
C LEU A 280 -3.14 9.92 7.25
N ALA A 281 -2.37 10.93 6.84
CA ALA A 281 -2.55 12.33 7.22
C ALA A 281 -3.63 13.06 6.42
N SER A 282 -4.07 12.52 5.28
CA SER A 282 -5.08 13.18 4.46
C SER A 282 -6.37 13.36 5.26
N THR A 283 -6.96 14.56 5.20
CA THR A 283 -8.28 14.85 5.80
C THR A 283 -9.42 14.64 4.81
N GLU A 284 -9.09 14.64 3.52
CA GLU A 284 -10.00 14.46 2.40
C GLU A 284 -10.56 13.02 2.34
N PRO A 285 -11.86 12.83 2.07
CA PRO A 285 -12.39 11.59 1.52
C PRO A 285 -11.60 11.21 0.26
N THR A 286 -11.48 9.92 -0.05
CA THR A 286 -10.70 9.34 -1.17
C THR A 286 -11.08 9.81 -2.58
N HIS A 287 -11.92 10.84 -2.72
CA HIS A 287 -12.19 11.49 -3.98
C HIS A 287 -11.20 12.64 -4.20
N MET A 288 -10.24 12.38 -5.09
CA MET A 288 -9.49 13.38 -5.85
C MET A 288 -8.42 14.17 -5.09
N HIS A 289 -7.29 13.53 -4.76
CA HIS A 289 -6.05 14.24 -4.43
C HIS A 289 -5.67 15.16 -5.60
N HIS A 290 -5.83 16.45 -5.40
CA HIS A 290 -5.41 17.48 -6.33
C HIS A 290 -4.85 18.65 -5.53
N ARG A 291 -4.01 19.46 -6.17
CA ARG A 291 -3.56 20.72 -5.61
C ARG A 291 -3.78 21.84 -6.61
N ILE A 292 -4.01 23.04 -6.11
CA ILE A 292 -4.15 24.22 -6.96
C ILE A 292 -2.84 24.98 -6.97
N ILE A 293 -2.36 25.34 -8.16
CA ILE A 293 -1.25 26.26 -8.35
C ILE A 293 -1.69 27.47 -9.16
N GLN A 294 -1.06 28.60 -8.87
CA GLN A 294 -1.27 29.86 -9.58
C GLN A 294 -0.08 30.10 -10.50
N ALA A 295 -0.35 30.33 -11.78
CA ALA A 295 0.68 30.53 -12.80
C ALA A 295 0.22 31.58 -13.80
N ALA A 296 0.92 32.73 -13.85
CA ALA A 296 0.66 33.80 -14.82
C ALA A 296 -0.82 34.23 -14.93
N GLY A 297 -1.52 34.30 -13.79
CA GLY A 297 -2.93 34.67 -13.73
C GLY A 297 -3.92 33.55 -14.05
N SER A 298 -3.45 32.33 -14.36
CA SER A 298 -4.28 31.13 -14.52
C SER A 298 -4.21 30.24 -13.28
N ARG A 299 -5.35 29.65 -12.92
CA ARG A 299 -5.45 28.62 -11.88
C ARG A 299 -5.32 27.24 -12.50
N VAL A 300 -4.36 26.45 -12.03
CA VAL A 300 -4.11 25.11 -12.51
C VAL A 300 -4.40 24.11 -11.41
N LEU A 301 -5.35 23.22 -11.66
CA LEU A 301 -5.63 22.05 -10.85
C LEU A 301 -4.68 20.93 -11.25
N VAL A 302 -3.69 20.65 -10.42
CA VAL A 302 -2.75 19.55 -10.63
C VAL A 302 -3.31 18.30 -9.98
N ARG A 303 -3.59 17.29 -10.80
CA ARG A 303 -3.98 15.96 -10.35
C ARG A 303 -2.77 15.23 -9.77
N ASP A 304 -2.98 14.57 -8.65
CA ASP A 304 -2.00 13.65 -8.10
C ASP A 304 -1.77 12.47 -9.08
N PRO A 305 -0.53 12.02 -9.31
CA PRO A 305 -0.23 10.77 -10.01
C PRO A 305 -0.97 9.54 -9.49
N PHE A 306 -1.44 9.55 -8.24
CA PHE A 306 -2.21 8.49 -7.60
C PHE A 306 -3.74 8.67 -7.74
N ALA A 307 -4.20 9.72 -8.41
CA ALA A 307 -5.62 9.94 -8.63
C ALA A 307 -6.21 8.88 -9.59
N ALA A 308 -7.51 8.62 -9.46
CA ALA A 308 -8.19 7.60 -10.26
C ALA A 308 -7.96 7.81 -11.78
N LEU A 309 -7.74 6.70 -12.49
CA LEU A 309 -7.52 6.67 -13.94
C LEU A 309 -8.73 7.27 -14.67
N VAL A 310 -8.46 8.17 -15.61
CA VAL A 310 -9.48 8.62 -16.57
C VAL A 310 -9.65 7.52 -17.60
N HIS A 311 -10.75 6.78 -17.51
CA HIS A 311 -11.02 5.58 -18.30
C HIS A 311 -12.40 5.60 -18.96
N ARG A 312 -13.28 6.52 -18.55
CA ARG A 312 -14.63 6.70 -19.13
C ARG A 312 -14.93 8.16 -19.39
N GLU A 313 -15.96 8.37 -20.20
CA GLU A 313 -16.53 9.69 -20.47
C GLU A 313 -17.08 10.38 -19.20
N SER A 314 -17.59 9.62 -18.22
CA SER A 314 -18.05 10.13 -16.93
C SER A 314 -16.93 10.85 -16.17
N ASP A 315 -15.71 10.33 -16.26
CA ASP A 315 -14.57 10.85 -15.51
C ASP A 315 -14.15 12.24 -16.03
N ALA A 316 -14.37 12.51 -17.32
CA ALA A 316 -14.15 13.83 -17.88
C ALA A 316 -15.11 14.88 -17.31
N LEU A 317 -16.37 14.50 -17.03
CA LEU A 317 -17.33 15.40 -16.39
C LEU A 317 -16.99 15.65 -14.92
N GLU A 318 -16.49 14.64 -14.21
CA GLU A 318 -15.98 14.82 -12.85
C GLU A 318 -14.78 15.77 -12.80
N LEU A 319 -13.86 15.67 -13.77
CA LEU A 319 -12.74 16.59 -13.90
C LEU A 319 -13.20 18.03 -14.16
N VAL A 320 -14.20 18.22 -15.02
CA VAL A 320 -14.81 19.54 -15.26
C VAL A 320 -15.42 20.09 -13.98
N ALA A 321 -16.25 19.29 -13.29
CA ALA A 321 -16.89 19.71 -12.05
C ALA A 321 -15.86 20.12 -11.00
N LEU A 322 -14.78 19.35 -10.87
CA LEU A 322 -13.69 19.63 -9.94
C LEU A 322 -12.92 20.91 -10.32
N ALA A 323 -12.66 21.12 -11.61
CA ALA A 323 -12.03 22.36 -12.07
C ALA A 323 -12.91 23.59 -11.78
N HIS A 324 -14.22 23.50 -12.02
CA HIS A 324 -15.16 24.59 -11.73
C HIS A 324 -15.30 24.84 -10.22
N GLU A 325 -15.33 23.79 -9.39
CA GLU A 325 -15.35 23.89 -7.93
C GLU A 325 -14.16 24.71 -7.39
N HIS A 326 -12.98 24.55 -8.01
CA HIS A 326 -11.76 25.23 -7.60
C HIS A 326 -11.39 26.45 -8.46
N GLU A 327 -12.32 26.90 -9.31
CA GLU A 327 -12.12 28.02 -10.25
C GLU A 327 -10.82 27.86 -11.07
N ALA A 328 -10.52 26.64 -11.50
CA ALA A 328 -9.33 26.31 -12.26
C ALA A 328 -9.59 26.35 -13.77
N ASP A 329 -8.77 27.12 -14.49
CA ASP A 329 -8.81 27.23 -15.96
C ASP A 329 -8.12 26.03 -16.64
N TRP A 330 -7.18 25.42 -15.92
CA TRP A 330 -6.37 24.30 -16.39
C TRP A 330 -6.45 23.12 -15.44
N ILE A 331 -6.42 21.92 -16.01
CA ILE A 331 -6.14 20.68 -15.29
C ILE A 331 -4.83 20.11 -15.79
N ALA A 332 -3.87 19.87 -14.90
CA ALA A 332 -2.68 19.11 -15.19
C ALA A 332 -2.88 17.65 -14.77
N ILE A 333 -2.88 16.72 -15.72
CA ILE A 333 -3.07 15.29 -15.50
C ILE A 333 -1.76 14.55 -15.81
N PRO A 334 -1.20 13.78 -14.86
CA PRO A 334 -0.07 12.90 -15.14
C PRO A 334 -0.41 11.92 -16.27
N ALA A 335 0.52 11.73 -17.22
CA ALA A 335 0.29 10.87 -18.38
C ALA A 335 -0.10 9.43 -17.97
N ASP A 336 0.51 8.89 -16.92
CA ASP A 336 0.18 7.56 -16.39
C ASP A 336 -1.18 7.48 -15.67
N ALA A 337 -1.82 8.63 -15.38
CA ALA A 337 -3.17 8.70 -14.82
C ALA A 337 -4.27 8.71 -15.91
N LEU A 338 -3.91 8.67 -17.19
CA LEU A 338 -4.82 8.42 -18.30
C LEU A 338 -4.78 6.94 -18.69
N HIS A 339 -5.95 6.34 -18.91
CA HIS A 339 -6.02 4.94 -19.36
C HIS A 339 -5.33 4.76 -20.73
N ASP A 340 -4.75 3.59 -21.01
CA ASP A 340 -4.07 3.32 -22.29
C ASP A 340 -4.95 3.58 -23.52
N ASP A 341 -6.27 3.41 -23.37
CA ASP A 341 -7.23 3.69 -24.44
C ASP A 341 -7.29 5.17 -24.82
N PHE A 342 -6.93 6.09 -23.93
CA PHE A 342 -6.81 7.51 -24.26
C PHE A 342 -5.76 7.72 -25.37
N TYR A 343 -4.66 6.97 -25.32
CA TYR A 343 -3.58 7.07 -26.32
C TYR A 343 -3.85 6.24 -27.58
N ARG A 344 -4.90 5.43 -27.58
CA ARG A 344 -5.38 4.63 -28.71
C ARG A 344 -6.56 5.33 -29.38
N LEU A 345 -6.29 6.12 -30.42
CA LEU A 345 -7.30 6.99 -31.02
C LEU A 345 -8.51 6.25 -31.62
N ASP A 346 -8.35 4.97 -31.97
CA ASP A 346 -9.43 4.06 -32.39
C ASP A 346 -10.45 3.76 -31.28
N SER A 347 -10.10 3.99 -30.01
CA SER A 347 -11.01 3.82 -28.87
C SER A 347 -12.09 4.92 -28.78
N GLY A 348 -11.86 6.08 -29.39
CA GLY A 348 -12.71 7.26 -29.26
C GLY A 348 -12.64 7.99 -27.90
N LEU A 349 -11.89 7.45 -26.92
CA LEU A 349 -11.82 8.02 -25.56
C LEU A 349 -11.17 9.41 -25.55
N ALA A 350 -10.01 9.59 -26.19
CA ALA A 350 -9.35 10.89 -26.25
C ALA A 350 -10.23 11.96 -26.91
N GLY A 351 -10.89 11.64 -28.03
CA GLY A 351 -11.79 12.58 -28.69
C GLY A 351 -12.89 13.05 -27.75
N THR A 352 -13.52 12.12 -27.05
CA THR A 352 -14.62 12.39 -26.11
C THR A 352 -14.15 13.24 -24.92
N VAL A 353 -13.03 12.87 -24.29
CA VAL A 353 -12.46 13.59 -23.13
C VAL A 353 -12.06 15.02 -23.52
N LEU A 354 -11.30 15.17 -24.60
CA LEU A 354 -10.80 16.48 -25.05
C LEU A 354 -11.95 17.40 -25.49
N GLN A 355 -12.93 16.88 -26.22
CA GLN A 355 -14.10 17.64 -26.64
C GLN A 355 -14.90 18.17 -25.44
N LYS A 356 -15.08 17.36 -24.39
CA LYS A 356 -15.79 17.80 -23.19
C LYS A 356 -15.06 18.92 -22.47
N LEU A 357 -13.77 18.74 -22.21
CA LEU A 357 -12.99 19.76 -21.52
C LEU A 357 -13.06 21.10 -22.27
N VAL A 358 -12.88 21.08 -23.59
CA VAL A 358 -13.02 22.26 -24.45
C VAL A 358 -14.43 22.86 -24.37
N ASN A 359 -15.49 22.05 -24.49
CA ASN A 359 -16.88 22.52 -24.44
C ASN A 359 -17.24 23.21 -23.11
N TYR A 360 -16.65 22.76 -22.01
CA TYR A 360 -16.86 23.33 -20.67
C TYR A 360 -15.83 24.40 -20.29
N GLY A 361 -15.00 24.83 -21.24
CA GLY A 361 -14.02 25.91 -21.04
C GLY A 361 -12.81 25.53 -20.18
N VAL A 362 -12.60 24.23 -19.92
CA VAL A 362 -11.49 23.72 -19.11
C VAL A 362 -10.36 23.26 -20.03
N ARG A 363 -9.13 23.70 -19.75
CA ARG A 363 -7.95 23.36 -20.55
C ARG A 363 -7.19 22.19 -19.92
N LEU A 364 -6.45 21.42 -20.72
CA LEU A 364 -5.78 20.20 -20.29
C LEU A 364 -4.27 20.27 -20.53
N GLY A 365 -3.48 20.03 -19.49
CA GLY A 365 -2.06 19.69 -19.58
C GLY A 365 -1.86 18.20 -19.29
N VAL A 366 -1.46 17.41 -20.27
CA VAL A 366 -0.98 16.04 -20.04
C VAL A 366 0.51 16.10 -19.73
N VAL A 367 0.88 15.68 -18.52
CA VAL A 367 2.22 15.87 -17.95
C VAL A 367 2.94 14.54 -17.79
N GLY A 368 4.06 14.37 -18.48
CA GLY A 368 4.91 13.18 -18.36
C GLY A 368 5.39 12.63 -19.70
N ASP A 369 6.24 11.62 -19.63
CA ASP A 369 6.78 10.93 -20.80
C ASP A 369 5.69 10.07 -21.48
N ILE A 370 5.42 10.37 -22.76
CA ILE A 370 4.47 9.61 -23.59
C ILE A 370 5.12 8.88 -24.77
N ASP A 371 6.45 8.80 -24.83
CA ASP A 371 7.21 8.26 -25.96
C ASP A 371 6.81 6.81 -26.29
N ARG A 372 6.48 6.02 -25.25
CA ARG A 372 6.02 4.63 -25.41
C ARG A 372 4.74 4.50 -26.24
N TRP A 373 3.86 5.49 -26.20
CA TRP A 373 2.63 5.51 -27.01
C TRP A 373 2.87 6.17 -28.37
N LEU A 374 3.70 7.22 -28.44
CA LEU A 374 4.07 7.90 -29.70
C LEU A 374 4.80 6.96 -30.68
N ALA A 375 5.64 6.07 -30.15
CA ALA A 375 6.34 5.06 -30.94
C ALA A 375 5.39 4.08 -31.65
N ARG A 376 4.16 3.94 -31.14
CA ARG A 376 3.17 2.95 -31.62
C ARG A 376 2.10 3.54 -32.54
N SER A 377 1.99 4.86 -32.66
CA SER A 377 0.93 5.51 -33.45
C SER A 377 1.37 6.82 -34.08
N GLU A 378 1.34 6.87 -35.42
CA GLU A 378 1.59 8.11 -36.18
C GLU A 378 0.44 9.11 -36.02
N ALA A 379 -0.80 8.63 -35.94
CA ALA A 379 -1.98 9.46 -35.72
C ALA A 379 -1.92 10.18 -34.35
N LEU A 380 -1.45 9.49 -33.31
CA LEU A 380 -1.22 10.12 -32.00
C LEU A 380 -0.12 11.18 -32.07
N ARG A 381 0.97 10.92 -32.80
CA ARG A 381 2.02 11.92 -33.04
C ARG A 381 1.49 13.16 -33.75
N ALA A 382 0.58 13.01 -34.71
CA ALA A 382 -0.08 14.13 -35.36
C ALA A 382 -0.98 14.91 -34.39
N LEU A 383 -1.81 14.22 -33.61
CA LEU A 383 -2.69 14.82 -32.60
C LEU A 383 -1.89 15.62 -31.56
N VAL A 384 -0.80 15.06 -31.03
CA VAL A 384 0.04 15.73 -30.02
C VAL A 384 0.69 16.98 -30.60
N ARG A 385 1.20 16.93 -31.83
CA ARG A 385 1.78 18.10 -32.50
C ARG A 385 0.74 19.21 -32.70
N GLU A 386 -0.47 18.86 -33.13
CA GLU A 386 -1.54 19.82 -33.36
C GLU A 386 -2.06 20.42 -32.04
N SER A 387 -2.29 19.56 -31.04
CA SER A 387 -2.70 20.00 -29.70
C SER A 387 -1.69 20.98 -29.10
N ASN A 388 -0.39 20.64 -29.20
CA ASN A 388 0.71 21.50 -28.78
C ASN A 388 0.88 22.78 -29.62
N ARG A 389 0.08 23.05 -30.65
CA ARG A 389 0.00 24.38 -31.29
C ARG A 389 -1.21 25.18 -30.83
N GLY A 390 -2.24 24.50 -30.34
CA GLY A 390 -3.44 25.13 -29.79
C GLY A 390 -3.25 25.73 -28.40
N GLN A 391 -4.35 26.24 -27.84
CA GLN A 391 -4.40 26.87 -26.52
C GLN A 391 -5.15 26.04 -25.46
N SER A 392 -5.78 24.93 -25.87
CA SER A 392 -6.70 24.19 -25.00
C SER A 392 -6.12 22.89 -24.43
N VAL A 393 -5.14 22.29 -25.11
CA VAL A 393 -4.60 20.97 -24.75
C VAL A 393 -3.11 20.96 -25.01
N TRP A 394 -2.28 20.72 -23.99
CA TRP A 394 -0.84 20.59 -24.13
C TRP A 394 -0.34 19.26 -23.59
N PHE A 395 0.67 18.71 -24.27
CA PHE A 395 1.44 17.55 -23.82
C PHE A 395 2.85 18.03 -23.52
N VAL A 396 3.29 17.88 -22.27
CA VAL A 396 4.56 18.40 -21.77
C VAL A 396 5.31 17.33 -20.97
N ALA A 397 6.63 17.41 -20.91
CA ALA A 397 7.44 16.37 -20.28
C ALA A 397 7.34 16.39 -18.74
N ASN A 398 7.13 17.57 -18.15
CA ASN A 398 7.02 17.76 -16.71
C ASN A 398 6.17 19.01 -16.38
N GLU A 399 5.88 19.22 -15.10
CA GLU A 399 5.06 20.34 -14.64
C GLU A 399 5.73 21.70 -14.83
N ASP A 400 7.06 21.80 -14.71
CA ASP A 400 7.79 23.05 -14.92
C ASP A 400 7.65 23.52 -16.38
N ASP A 401 7.60 22.60 -17.35
CA ASP A 401 7.31 22.90 -18.75
C ASP A 401 5.89 23.48 -18.93
N LEU A 402 4.90 22.92 -18.23
CA LEU A 402 3.53 23.44 -18.24
C LEU A 402 3.50 24.88 -17.71
N LEU A 403 4.13 25.10 -16.56
CA LEU A 403 4.17 26.38 -15.88
C LEU A 403 4.91 27.44 -16.70
N ARG A 404 6.06 27.10 -17.29
CA ARG A 404 6.79 28.00 -18.19
C ARG A 404 5.94 28.39 -19.39
N ARG A 405 5.15 27.46 -19.91
CA ARG A 405 4.29 27.70 -21.06
C ARG A 405 3.06 28.53 -20.74
N LEU A 406 2.56 28.47 -19.51
CA LEU A 406 1.50 29.37 -19.03
C LEU A 406 1.99 30.79 -18.81
N GLY A 407 3.28 30.96 -18.49
CA GLY A 407 3.91 32.28 -18.29
C GLY A 407 4.57 32.89 -19.52
N ALA A 408 4.59 32.19 -20.65
CA ALA A 408 5.06 32.67 -21.94
C ALA A 408 3.91 33.24 -22.75
#